data_AF-A0A7S4M7P0-F1
#
_entry.id   AF-A0A7S4M7P0-F1
#
_cell.length_a   1.000
_cell.length_b   1.000
_cell.length_c   1.000
_cell.angle_alpha   90.00
_cell.angle_beta   90.00
_cell.angle_gamma   90.00
#
_symmetry.space_group_name_H-M   'P 1'
#
loop_
_entity.id
_entity.type
_entity.pdbx_description
1 polymer ?
#
loop_
_entity_poly.entity_id
_entity_poly.type
_entity_poly.pdbx_seq_one_letter_code
_entity_poly.pdbx_strand_id
1 'polypeptide(L)'
;SKITNQPTFSVYTESTAFQEESGIDLENLNVWSSCWGQDCHFSDSFPVIVKTFYPAVIMQSNLPEFDRVVQIIRNPVDTIESFYRMCQEVPWLASRRRAFEYHIKKEVGEYKKFYDYWRRFQADSEIPLLSVRYEDLLENPEHTIRQIFNFLDISHLLEEENFQQILAEEYREPNIGRAVMEYTEEQITQMKSDLKAITERHDYNALMERFQRYWK
;
A
#
# COMPACT_ATOMS: atom_id res chain seq x y z
N SER A 1 -22.07 18.76 22.18
CA SER A 1 -21.51 18.65 20.82
C SER A 1 -22.07 17.39 20.18
N LYS A 2 -22.69 17.49 18.99
CA LYS A 2 -23.11 16.29 18.25
C LYS A 2 -21.85 15.66 17.66
N ILE A 3 -21.51 14.45 18.12
CA ILE A 3 -20.47 13.63 17.51
C ILE A 3 -21.05 13.13 16.19
N THR A 4 -20.53 13.59 15.06
CA THR A 4 -20.89 13.08 13.74
C THR A 4 -19.96 11.91 13.43
N ASN A 5 -20.55 10.72 13.21
CA ASN A 5 -19.87 9.49 12.80
C ASN A 5 -19.42 9.54 11.33
N GLN A 6 -18.77 10.62 10.91
CA GLN A 6 -18.35 10.77 9.52
C GLN A 6 -17.02 10.05 9.25
N PRO A 7 -16.92 9.34 8.12
CA PRO A 7 -15.69 8.72 7.73
C PRO A 7 -14.51 9.69 7.58
N THR A 8 -13.36 9.39 8.19
CA THR A 8 -12.10 10.12 8.05
C THR A 8 -11.09 9.18 7.40
N PHE A 9 -10.95 9.32 6.09
CA PHE A 9 -9.84 8.74 5.34
C PHE A 9 -8.68 9.72 5.36
N SER A 10 -7.45 9.25 5.64
CA SER A 10 -6.26 10.11 5.64
C SER A 10 -5.84 10.42 4.20
N VAL A 11 -5.96 11.69 3.86
CA VAL A 11 -5.61 12.36 2.61
C VAL A 11 -4.15 12.82 2.68
N TYR A 12 -3.38 12.65 1.60
CA TYR A 12 -2.06 13.27 1.47
C TYR A 12 -2.23 14.64 0.81
N THR A 13 -1.73 15.70 1.43
CA THR A 13 -1.57 17.01 0.81
C THR A 13 -0.12 17.46 0.98
N GLU A 14 0.67 17.47 -0.08
CA GLU A 14 1.81 18.39 -0.24
C GLU A 14 1.92 18.66 -1.76
N SER A 15 1.36 19.78 -2.23
CA SER A 15 2.09 21.03 -2.48
C SER A 15 3.24 20.88 -3.47
N THR A 16 2.92 20.72 -4.75
CA THR A 16 3.48 21.44 -5.90
C THR A 16 2.62 21.05 -7.09
N ALA A 17 2.38 21.98 -8.02
CA ALA A 17 1.50 21.77 -9.16
C ALA A 17 1.92 20.52 -9.94
N PHE A 18 1.13 19.45 -9.86
CA PHE A 18 1.17 18.35 -10.82
C PHE A 18 0.47 18.89 -12.07
N GLN A 19 1.24 19.39 -13.03
CA GLN A 19 0.77 19.51 -14.41
C GLN A 19 1.06 18.15 -15.05
N GLU A 20 0.01 17.40 -15.31
CA GLU A 20 0.09 16.00 -15.71
C GLU A 20 0.17 15.89 -17.24
N GLU A 21 1.28 15.35 -17.74
CA GLU A 21 1.56 15.09 -19.17
C GLU A 21 1.13 13.66 -19.59
N SER A 22 0.37 12.93 -18.75
CA SER A 22 0.12 11.48 -18.89
C SER A 22 -0.92 11.06 -19.93
N GLY A 23 -1.64 12.02 -20.55
CA GLY A 23 -2.63 11.72 -21.60
C GLY A 23 -3.87 10.94 -21.13
N ILE A 24 -4.04 10.70 -19.83
CA ILE A 24 -5.23 10.05 -19.27
C ILE A 24 -6.38 11.06 -19.23
N ASP A 25 -7.53 10.74 -19.85
CA ASP A 25 -8.75 11.54 -19.72
C ASP A 25 -9.34 11.44 -18.30
N LEU A 26 -8.82 12.29 -17.42
CA LEU A 26 -9.32 12.45 -16.05
C LEU A 26 -10.62 13.27 -15.98
N GLU A 27 -11.13 13.84 -17.08
CA GLU A 27 -12.45 14.49 -17.07
C GLU A 27 -13.56 13.47 -16.74
N ASN A 28 -13.30 12.20 -17.05
CA ASN A 28 -14.15 11.06 -16.74
C ASN A 28 -13.64 10.20 -15.57
N LEU A 29 -12.56 10.64 -14.90
CA LEU A 29 -11.96 10.01 -13.72
C LEU A 29 -11.75 11.09 -12.64
N ASN A 30 -12.85 11.46 -12.00
CA ASN A 30 -12.90 12.18 -10.73
C ASN A 30 -12.16 11.42 -9.60
N VAL A 31 -10.83 11.42 -9.61
CA VAL A 31 -9.98 11.05 -8.46
C VAL A 31 -10.05 12.19 -7.42
N TRP A 32 -11.21 12.36 -6.78
CA TRP A 32 -11.39 13.40 -5.76
C TRP A 32 -10.97 12.88 -4.40
N SER A 33 -9.79 13.34 -3.98
CA SER A 33 -9.11 13.00 -2.74
C SER A 33 -9.71 13.67 -1.48
N SER A 34 -10.97 14.09 -1.46
CA SER A 34 -11.53 14.72 -0.26
C SER A 34 -13.05 14.92 -0.31
N CYS A 35 -13.78 14.23 0.57
CA CYS A 35 -15.14 14.59 0.98
C CYS A 35 -15.12 14.87 2.48
N TRP A 36 -14.86 16.12 2.87
CA TRP A 36 -14.91 16.57 4.25
C TRP A 36 -16.27 17.23 4.54
N GLY A 37 -17.25 16.47 5.04
CA GLY A 37 -18.45 17.05 5.64
C GLY A 37 -19.36 17.88 4.72
N GLN A 38 -19.27 17.72 3.40
CA GLN A 38 -20.26 18.22 2.44
C GLN A 38 -20.97 17.01 1.79
N ASP A 39 -22.24 17.18 1.44
CA ASP A 39 -23.06 16.16 0.76
C ASP A 39 -22.40 15.79 -0.59
N CYS A 40 -21.59 14.74 -0.57
CA CYS A 40 -20.95 14.20 -1.76
C CYS A 40 -21.96 13.32 -2.50
N HIS A 41 -22.64 13.92 -3.47
CA HIS A 41 -23.43 13.18 -4.45
C HIS A 41 -22.49 12.61 -5.51
N PHE A 42 -22.06 11.35 -5.31
CA PHE A 42 -21.43 10.58 -6.38
C PHE A 42 -22.51 10.22 -7.41
N SER A 43 -22.22 10.32 -8.70
CA SER A 43 -23.12 9.72 -9.69
C SER A 43 -23.07 8.21 -9.52
N ASP A 44 -24.21 7.53 -9.72
CA ASP A 44 -24.30 6.06 -9.66
C ASP A 44 -23.36 5.36 -10.67
N SER A 45 -22.81 6.13 -11.62
CA SER A 45 -21.92 5.67 -12.70
C SER A 45 -20.42 5.83 -12.42
N PHE A 46 -20.01 6.41 -11.28
CA PHE A 46 -18.60 6.76 -11.06
C PHE A 46 -17.87 5.78 -10.13
N PRO A 47 -16.71 5.20 -10.52
CA PRO A 47 -15.97 4.29 -9.66
C PRO A 47 -15.35 5.03 -8.46
N VAL A 48 -15.73 4.63 -7.25
CA VAL A 48 -15.15 5.19 -6.01
C VAL A 48 -13.91 4.39 -5.61
N ILE A 49 -12.75 5.02 -5.65
CA ILE A 49 -11.48 4.40 -5.20
C ILE A 49 -11.20 4.82 -3.76
N VAL A 50 -11.14 3.84 -2.85
CA VAL A 50 -10.81 4.07 -1.44
C VAL A 50 -9.40 3.59 -1.13
N LYS A 51 -8.50 4.52 -0.77
CA LYS A 51 -7.19 4.19 -0.20
C LYS A 51 -7.31 4.09 1.32
N THR A 52 -6.82 2.98 1.90
CA THR A 52 -6.81 2.80 3.35
C THR A 52 -5.58 2.04 3.83
N PHE A 53 -5.15 2.37 5.05
CA PHE A 53 -4.16 1.60 5.81
C PHE A 53 -4.81 0.81 6.96
N TYR A 54 -6.14 0.64 6.93
CA TYR A 54 -6.87 -0.12 7.96
C TYR A 54 -6.30 -1.54 8.10
N PRO A 55 -6.18 -2.08 9.33
CA PRO A 55 -6.58 -1.53 10.63
C PRO A 55 -5.53 -0.64 11.32
N ALA A 56 -4.40 -0.31 10.68
CA ALA A 56 -3.31 0.43 11.33
C ALA A 56 -3.68 1.86 11.75
N VAL A 57 -4.74 2.43 11.14
CA VAL A 57 -5.36 3.69 11.54
C VAL A 57 -6.79 3.40 11.99
N ILE A 58 -6.96 3.12 13.29
CA ILE A 58 -8.26 2.96 13.94
C ILE A 58 -8.91 4.34 14.04
N MET A 59 -9.51 4.84 12.96
CA MET A 59 -10.36 6.04 13.02
C MET A 59 -11.83 5.75 12.67
N GLN A 60 -12.15 4.51 12.32
CA GLN A 60 -13.41 4.16 11.66
C GLN A 60 -13.82 2.74 12.04
N SER A 61 -14.90 2.59 12.80
CA SER A 61 -15.43 1.26 13.15
C SER A 61 -16.15 0.58 11.98
N ASN A 62 -16.44 1.30 10.90
CA ASN A 62 -17.15 0.79 9.73
C ASN A 62 -16.38 1.19 8.47
N LEU A 63 -15.68 0.24 7.85
CA LEU A 63 -15.27 0.42 6.46
C LEU A 63 -16.54 0.49 5.60
N PRO A 64 -16.54 1.27 4.49
CA PRO A 64 -17.62 1.18 3.52
C PRO A 64 -17.67 -0.23 2.93
N GLU A 65 -18.82 -0.60 2.39
CA GLU A 65 -18.92 -1.82 1.58
C GLU A 65 -18.05 -1.64 0.33
N PHE A 66 -17.27 -2.67 0.00
CA PHE A 66 -16.37 -2.66 -1.16
C PHE A 66 -16.87 -3.67 -2.19
N ASP A 67 -16.84 -3.32 -3.47
CA ASP A 67 -17.11 -4.29 -4.54
C ASP A 67 -15.91 -5.23 -4.74
N ARG A 68 -14.69 -4.69 -4.64
CA ARG A 68 -13.43 -5.40 -4.81
C ARG A 68 -12.32 -4.75 -3.99
N VAL A 69 -11.36 -5.54 -3.52
CA VAL A 69 -10.20 -5.05 -2.75
C VAL A 69 -8.91 -5.42 -3.46
N VAL A 70 -8.06 -4.43 -3.74
CA VAL A 70 -6.67 -4.65 -4.14
C VAL A 70 -5.78 -4.35 -2.93
N GLN A 71 -5.11 -5.38 -2.42
CA GLN A 71 -4.21 -5.27 -1.29
C GLN A 71 -2.76 -5.30 -1.78
N ILE A 72 -2.02 -4.22 -1.57
CA ILE A 72 -0.57 -4.21 -1.80
C ILE A 72 0.15 -4.68 -0.53
N ILE A 73 0.97 -5.71 -0.66
CA ILE A 73 1.82 -6.23 0.41
C ILE A 73 3.27 -6.02 -0.02
N ARG A 74 4.13 -5.54 0.88
CA ARG A 74 5.55 -5.33 0.62
C ARG A 74 6.38 -6.14 1.62
N ASN A 75 7.59 -6.54 1.24
CA ASN A 75 8.56 -7.14 2.16
C ASN A 75 8.61 -6.37 3.51
N PRO A 76 8.51 -7.06 4.66
CA PRO A 76 8.35 -6.40 5.95
C PRO A 76 9.57 -5.57 6.36
N VAL A 77 10.78 -5.98 5.97
CA VAL A 77 12.02 -5.25 6.27
C VAL A 77 12.01 -3.86 5.64
N ASP A 78 11.68 -3.78 4.35
CA ASP A 78 11.59 -2.50 3.63
C ASP A 78 10.38 -1.67 4.09
N THR A 79 9.27 -2.32 4.43
CA THR A 79 8.05 -1.63 4.89
C THR A 79 8.29 -0.92 6.23
N ILE A 80 8.85 -1.63 7.20
CA ILE A 80 9.10 -1.12 8.55
C ILE A 80 10.16 -0.01 8.50
N GLU A 81 11.20 -0.18 7.70
CA GLU A 81 12.26 0.83 7.54
C GLU A 81 11.74 2.09 6.85
N SER A 82 10.95 1.94 5.78
CA SER A 82 10.33 3.06 5.09
C SER A 82 9.40 3.84 6.02
N PHE A 83 8.62 3.13 6.86
CA PHE A 83 7.76 3.79 7.85
C PHE A 83 8.58 4.47 8.95
N TYR A 84 9.70 3.89 9.36
CA TYR A 84 10.63 4.51 10.29
C TYR A 84 11.13 5.86 9.76
N ARG A 85 11.66 5.89 8.53
CA ARG A 85 12.15 7.13 7.89
C ARG A 85 11.04 8.17 7.78
N MET A 86 9.86 7.75 7.32
CA MET A 86 8.70 8.65 7.23
C MET A 86 8.37 9.27 8.59
N CYS A 87 8.41 8.49 9.68
CA CYS A 87 8.19 9.03 11.03
C CYS A 87 9.25 10.07 11.44
N GLN A 88 10.50 9.95 10.99
CA GLN A 88 11.56 10.92 11.28
C GLN A 88 11.38 12.22 10.52
N GLU A 89 10.91 12.17 9.28
CA GLU A 89 10.86 13.33 8.38
C GLU A 89 9.53 14.07 8.48
N VAL A 90 8.41 13.34 8.55
CA VAL A 90 7.06 13.91 8.42
C VAL A 90 6.59 14.55 9.73
N PRO A 91 6.28 15.87 9.76
CA PRO A 91 5.94 16.58 10.99
C PRO A 91 4.73 16.03 11.74
N TRP A 92 3.65 15.63 11.04
CA TRP A 92 2.45 15.09 11.70
C TRP A 92 2.64 13.67 12.27
N LEU A 93 3.76 13.02 11.96
CA LEU A 93 4.17 11.74 12.54
C LEU A 93 5.21 11.90 13.66
N ALA A 94 5.53 13.13 14.08
CA ALA A 94 6.55 13.38 15.09
C ALA A 94 6.32 12.62 16.40
N SER A 95 5.06 12.40 16.79
CA SER A 95 4.70 11.61 17.98
C SER A 95 5.05 10.11 17.88
N ARG A 96 5.32 9.62 16.67
CA ARG A 96 5.75 8.25 16.38
C ARG A 96 7.26 8.10 16.27
N ARG A 97 8.04 9.19 16.35
CA ARG A 97 9.52 9.15 16.35
C ARG A 97 10.02 8.35 17.55
N ARG A 98 10.81 7.32 17.26
CA ARG A 98 11.34 6.35 18.22
C ARG A 98 12.76 5.97 17.82
N ALA A 99 13.51 5.36 18.74
CA ALA A 99 14.73 4.64 18.36
C ALA A 99 14.38 3.47 17.44
N PHE A 100 15.27 3.14 16.50
CA PHE A 100 15.00 2.14 15.46
C PHE A 100 14.65 0.76 16.05
N GLU A 101 15.39 0.30 17.05
CA GLU A 101 15.12 -0.98 17.73
C GLU A 101 13.70 -1.09 18.29
N TYR A 102 13.25 -0.02 18.96
CA TYR A 102 11.89 0.03 19.52
C TYR A 102 10.82 0.16 18.43
N HIS A 103 11.14 0.82 17.33
CA HIS A 103 10.28 0.91 16.17
C HIS A 103 10.07 -0.48 15.54
N ILE A 104 11.14 -1.24 15.25
CA ILE A 104 11.05 -2.59 14.70
C ILE A 104 10.11 -3.46 15.54
N LYS A 105 10.37 -3.56 16.85
CA LYS A 105 9.59 -4.41 17.75
C LYS A 105 8.09 -4.10 17.72
N LYS A 106 7.73 -2.82 17.62
CA LYS A 106 6.34 -2.40 17.54
C LYS A 106 5.74 -2.72 16.16
N GLU A 107 6.42 -2.31 15.10
CA GLU A 107 5.84 -2.32 13.75
C GLU A 107 5.80 -3.74 13.14
N VAL A 108 6.64 -4.68 13.60
CA VAL A 108 6.46 -6.12 13.30
C VAL A 108 5.06 -6.59 13.77
N GLY A 109 4.65 -6.19 14.97
CA GLY A 109 3.34 -6.52 15.52
C GLY A 109 2.19 -5.87 14.75
N GLU A 110 2.32 -4.60 14.38
CA GLU A 110 1.31 -3.88 13.59
C GLU A 110 1.18 -4.42 12.16
N TYR A 111 2.31 -4.74 11.52
CA TYR A 111 2.34 -5.36 10.20
C TYR A 111 1.64 -6.73 10.23
N LYS A 112 1.91 -7.55 11.25
CA LYS A 112 1.22 -8.83 11.44
C LYS A 112 -0.29 -8.66 11.62
N LYS A 113 -0.73 -7.71 12.45
CA LYS A 113 -2.16 -7.42 12.65
C LYS A 113 -2.84 -6.97 11.36
N PHE A 114 -2.18 -6.11 10.59
CA PHE A 114 -2.67 -5.67 9.28
C PHE A 114 -2.89 -6.86 8.35
N TYR A 115 -1.88 -7.70 8.22
CA TYR A 115 -1.95 -8.89 7.37
C TYR A 115 -3.03 -9.89 7.83
N ASP A 116 -3.06 -10.21 9.13
CA ASP A 116 -4.04 -11.14 9.71
C ASP A 116 -5.48 -10.62 9.59
N TYR A 117 -5.69 -9.30 9.59
CA TYR A 117 -7.00 -8.72 9.33
C TYR A 117 -7.44 -9.00 7.89
N TRP A 118 -6.65 -8.63 6.89
CA TRP A 118 -7.04 -8.80 5.48
C TRP A 118 -7.11 -10.26 5.07
N ARG A 119 -6.32 -11.14 5.70
CA ARG A 119 -6.47 -12.59 5.53
C ARG A 119 -7.83 -13.08 6.05
N ARG A 120 -8.27 -12.62 7.22
CA ARG A 120 -9.60 -12.96 7.76
C ARG A 120 -10.70 -12.35 6.89
N PHE A 121 -10.55 -11.10 6.46
CA PHE A 121 -11.46 -10.48 5.50
C PHE A 121 -11.64 -11.35 4.25
N GLN A 122 -10.55 -11.82 3.65
CA GLN A 122 -10.61 -12.70 2.48
C GLN A 122 -11.29 -14.05 2.77
N ALA A 123 -11.19 -14.58 3.98
CA ALA A 123 -11.80 -15.86 4.37
C ALA A 123 -13.28 -15.74 4.74
N ASP A 124 -13.66 -14.61 5.35
CA ASP A 124 -14.98 -14.40 5.95
C ASP A 124 -15.92 -13.56 5.08
N SER A 125 -15.37 -12.82 4.10
CA SER A 125 -16.13 -11.95 3.19
C SER A 125 -16.33 -12.60 1.83
N GLU A 126 -17.48 -12.35 1.21
CA GLU A 126 -17.73 -12.67 -0.21
C GLU A 126 -17.10 -11.65 -1.17
N ILE A 127 -16.55 -10.55 -0.64
CA ILE A 127 -15.90 -9.50 -1.43
C ILE A 127 -14.58 -10.02 -2.00
N PRO A 128 -14.39 -10.02 -3.34
CA PRO A 128 -13.14 -10.41 -3.96
C PRO A 128 -11.95 -9.57 -3.47
N LEU A 129 -10.85 -10.25 -3.13
CA LEU A 129 -9.59 -9.62 -2.74
C LEU A 129 -8.42 -10.16 -3.57
N LEU A 130 -7.70 -9.25 -4.24
CA LEU A 130 -6.45 -9.51 -4.93
C LEU A 130 -5.28 -8.97 -4.09
N SER A 131 -4.37 -9.85 -3.65
CA SER A 131 -3.11 -9.45 -3.03
C SER A 131 -2.01 -9.34 -4.09
N VAL A 132 -1.33 -8.20 -4.14
CA VAL A 132 -0.22 -7.90 -5.06
C VAL A 132 1.03 -7.60 -4.25
N ARG A 133 2.19 -8.16 -4.64
CA ARG A 133 3.46 -7.79 -4.01
C ARG A 133 3.97 -6.48 -4.59
N TYR A 134 4.45 -5.59 -3.73
CA TYR A 134 5.10 -4.35 -4.17
C TYR A 134 6.32 -4.62 -5.03
N GLU A 135 7.04 -5.71 -4.76
CA GLU A 135 8.21 -6.11 -5.51
C GLU A 135 7.85 -6.53 -6.95
N ASP A 136 6.71 -7.20 -7.15
CA ASP A 136 6.23 -7.56 -8.50
C ASP A 136 5.84 -6.32 -9.31
N LEU A 137 5.25 -5.31 -8.64
CA LEU A 137 4.95 -4.01 -9.26
C LEU A 137 6.20 -3.29 -9.75
N LEU A 138 7.37 -3.53 -9.14
CA LEU A 138 8.62 -2.91 -9.55
C LEU A 138 9.41 -3.76 -10.54
N GLU A 139 9.45 -5.08 -10.36
CA GLU A 139 10.22 -5.99 -11.22
C GLU A 139 9.48 -6.31 -12.54
N ASN A 140 8.14 -6.34 -12.51
CA ASN A 140 7.30 -6.61 -13.68
C ASN A 140 6.01 -5.76 -13.65
N PRO A 141 6.14 -4.41 -13.77
CA PRO A 141 5.03 -3.48 -13.64
C PRO A 141 3.92 -3.76 -14.65
N GLU A 142 4.26 -4.04 -15.91
CA GLU A 142 3.28 -4.29 -16.97
C GLU A 142 2.36 -5.46 -16.62
N HIS A 143 2.95 -6.62 -16.30
CA HIS A 143 2.18 -7.81 -15.96
C HIS A 143 1.31 -7.59 -14.74
N THR A 144 1.88 -6.99 -13.70
CA THR A 144 1.21 -6.80 -12.41
C THR A 144 0.05 -5.79 -12.51
N ILE A 145 0.23 -4.71 -13.26
CA ILE A 145 -0.85 -3.73 -13.49
C ILE A 145 -1.97 -4.36 -14.34
N ARG A 146 -1.64 -5.11 -15.39
CA ARG A 146 -2.66 -5.83 -16.19
C ARG A 146 -3.46 -6.82 -15.35
N GLN A 147 -2.82 -7.51 -14.39
CA GLN A 147 -3.53 -8.38 -13.44
C GLN A 147 -4.54 -7.60 -12.59
N ILE A 148 -4.17 -6.40 -12.10
CA ILE A 148 -5.06 -5.52 -11.35
C ILE A 148 -6.24 -5.07 -12.23
N PHE A 149 -5.98 -4.65 -13.46
CA PHE A 149 -7.03 -4.17 -14.38
C PHE A 149 -8.02 -5.28 -14.74
N ASN A 150 -7.53 -6.50 -14.96
CA ASN A 150 -8.37 -7.67 -15.20
C ASN A 150 -9.22 -8.01 -13.96
N PHE A 151 -8.64 -7.94 -12.77
CA PHE A 151 -9.36 -8.20 -11.52
C PHE A 151 -10.47 -7.17 -11.28
N LEU A 152 -10.22 -5.91 -11.61
CA LEU A 152 -11.18 -4.81 -11.50
C LEU A 152 -12.21 -4.78 -12.64
N ASP A 153 -12.05 -5.63 -13.66
CA ASP A 153 -12.90 -5.67 -14.86
C ASP A 153 -12.87 -4.35 -15.68
N ILE A 154 -11.71 -3.70 -15.71
CA ILE A 154 -11.48 -2.42 -16.40
C ILE A 154 -10.45 -2.50 -17.52
N SER A 155 -9.98 -3.71 -17.88
CA SER A 155 -8.98 -3.88 -18.95
C SER A 155 -9.44 -3.36 -20.30
N HIS A 156 -10.75 -3.28 -20.54
CA HIS A 156 -11.32 -2.73 -21.76
C HIS A 156 -11.17 -1.20 -21.86
N LEU A 157 -10.85 -0.52 -20.76
CA LEU A 157 -10.56 0.92 -20.71
C LEU A 157 -9.07 1.21 -20.96
N LEU A 158 -8.24 0.18 -21.10
CA LEU A 158 -6.80 0.34 -21.26
C LEU A 158 -6.47 0.65 -22.72
N GLU A 159 -6.08 1.88 -23.01
CA GLU A 159 -5.47 2.24 -24.28
C GLU A 159 -3.98 1.88 -24.25
N GLU A 160 -3.55 0.98 -25.13
CA GLU A 160 -2.20 0.39 -25.09
C GLU A 160 -1.08 1.43 -25.24
N GLU A 161 -1.27 2.46 -26.07
CA GLU A 161 -0.28 3.52 -26.25
C GLU A 161 -0.07 4.33 -24.96
N ASN A 162 -1.16 4.79 -24.33
CA ASN A 162 -1.11 5.52 -23.06
C ASN A 162 -0.53 4.64 -21.95
N PHE A 163 -0.89 3.35 -21.93
CA PHE A 163 -0.38 2.43 -20.92
C PHE A 163 1.14 2.28 -20.99
N GLN A 164 1.69 2.09 -22.20
CA GLN A 164 3.14 1.99 -22.39
C GLN A 164 3.85 3.30 -22.06
N GLN A 165 3.24 4.44 -22.37
CA GLN A 165 3.76 5.75 -21.99
C GLN A 165 3.84 5.90 -20.45
N ILE A 166 2.75 5.62 -19.73
CA ILE A 166 2.71 5.69 -18.26
C ILE A 166 3.74 4.75 -17.64
N LEU A 167 3.88 3.52 -18.16
CA LEU A 167 4.90 2.57 -17.69
C LEU A 167 6.32 3.12 -17.84
N ALA A 168 6.60 3.83 -18.94
CA ALA A 168 7.90 4.43 -19.18
C ALA A 168 8.15 5.66 -18.29
N GLU A 169 7.13 6.49 -18.06
CA GLU A 169 7.21 7.70 -17.23
C GLU A 169 7.34 7.39 -15.74
N GLU A 170 6.58 6.39 -15.26
CA GLU A 170 6.59 5.97 -13.86
C GLU A 170 7.67 4.93 -13.53
N TYR A 171 8.47 4.53 -14.52
CA TYR A 171 9.57 3.60 -14.27
C TYR A 171 10.55 4.19 -13.25
N ARG A 172 10.75 3.45 -12.17
CA ARG A 172 11.79 3.74 -11.17
C ARG A 172 12.66 2.52 -11.03
N GLU A 173 13.98 2.75 -10.99
CA GLU A 173 14.93 1.68 -10.69
C GLU A 173 14.52 1.02 -9.35
N PRO A 174 14.25 -0.30 -9.33
CA PRO A 174 13.75 -0.97 -8.13
C PRO A 174 14.75 -0.89 -6.97
N ASN A 175 14.47 -0.03 -6.00
CA ASN A 175 15.21 0.03 -4.75
C ASN A 175 14.60 -0.92 -3.70
N ILE A 176 14.57 -2.21 -4.03
CA ILE A 176 14.02 -3.27 -3.19
C ILE A 176 15.13 -3.92 -2.34
N GLY A 177 14.83 -4.23 -1.08
CA GLY A 177 15.73 -4.96 -0.22
C GLY A 177 16.89 -4.18 0.38
N ARG A 178 17.09 -2.92 0.00
CA ARG A 178 18.16 -2.08 0.56
C ARG A 178 18.06 -1.93 2.07
N ALA A 179 16.84 -1.93 2.61
CA ALA A 179 16.62 -1.78 4.05
C ALA A 179 17.27 -2.91 4.85
N VAL A 180 17.57 -4.08 4.25
CA VAL A 180 18.20 -5.21 4.95
C VAL A 180 19.53 -4.84 5.61
N MET A 181 20.23 -3.83 5.08
CA MET A 181 21.51 -3.35 5.60
C MET A 181 21.39 -2.56 6.90
N GLU A 182 20.18 -2.09 7.22
CA GLU A 182 19.91 -1.34 8.45
C GLU A 182 19.68 -2.27 9.65
N TYR A 183 19.52 -3.58 9.42
CA TYR A 183 19.17 -4.57 10.43
C TYR A 183 20.36 -5.46 10.78
N THR A 184 20.43 -5.88 12.04
CA THR A 184 21.34 -6.96 12.45
C THR A 184 20.83 -8.32 11.96
N GLU A 185 21.72 -9.31 11.86
CA GLU A 185 21.32 -10.69 11.50
C GLU A 185 20.33 -11.28 12.51
N GLU A 186 20.47 -10.93 13.80
CA GLU A 186 19.53 -11.31 14.86
C GLU A 186 18.14 -10.71 14.62
N GLN A 187 18.06 -9.43 14.28
CA GLN A 187 16.79 -8.75 13.99
C GLN A 187 16.08 -9.36 12.77
N ILE A 188 16.82 -9.64 11.69
CA ILE A 188 16.26 -10.31 10.50
C ILE A 188 15.76 -11.71 10.85
N THR A 189 16.54 -12.48 11.62
CA THR A 189 16.16 -13.83 12.05
C THR A 189 14.89 -13.81 12.90
N GLN A 190 14.82 -12.89 13.87
CA GLN A 190 13.64 -12.73 14.72
C GLN A 190 12.42 -12.31 13.89
N MET A 191 12.57 -11.37 12.95
CA MET A 191 11.47 -10.94 12.08
C MET A 191 10.96 -12.07 11.18
N LYS A 192 11.86 -12.87 10.59
CA LYS A 192 11.49 -14.07 9.82
C LYS A 192 10.70 -15.07 10.67
N SER A 193 11.08 -15.23 11.94
CA SER A 193 10.35 -16.07 12.90
C SER A 193 8.96 -15.49 13.20
N ASP A 194 8.88 -14.22 13.58
CA ASP A 194 7.64 -13.55 14.01
C ASP A 194 6.62 -13.41 12.87
N LEU A 195 7.10 -13.27 11.63
CA LEU A 195 6.30 -13.08 10.42
C LEU A 195 6.31 -14.30 9.49
N LYS A 196 6.69 -15.49 10.00
CA LYS A 196 6.88 -16.72 9.22
C LYS A 196 5.75 -17.00 8.22
N ALA A 197 4.51 -16.93 8.68
CA ALA A 197 3.34 -17.22 7.83
C ALA A 197 3.16 -16.23 6.66
N ILE A 198 3.69 -15.03 6.78
CA ILE A 198 3.67 -14.00 5.73
C ILE A 198 4.86 -14.22 4.80
N THR A 199 6.07 -14.38 5.37
CA THR A 199 7.29 -14.49 4.58
C THR A 199 7.32 -15.76 3.74
N GLU A 200 6.77 -16.87 4.23
CA GLU A 200 6.61 -18.11 3.45
C GLU A 200 5.55 -17.96 2.36
N ARG A 201 4.41 -17.34 2.66
CA ARG A 201 3.30 -17.21 1.69
C ARG A 201 3.65 -16.31 0.50
N HIS A 202 4.49 -15.30 0.70
CA HIS A 202 4.85 -14.34 -0.33
C HIS A 202 6.29 -14.52 -0.84
N ASP A 203 6.94 -15.62 -0.49
CA ASP A 203 8.33 -15.95 -0.86
C ASP A 203 9.37 -14.86 -0.48
N TYR A 204 9.12 -14.15 0.63
CA TYR A 204 10.04 -13.13 1.11
C TYR A 204 11.30 -13.72 1.75
N ASN A 205 11.30 -15.00 2.12
CA ASN A 205 12.51 -15.64 2.66
C ASN A 205 13.64 -15.70 1.61
N ALA A 206 13.34 -16.25 0.43
CA ALA A 206 14.29 -16.31 -0.68
C ALA A 206 14.69 -14.91 -1.15
N LEU A 207 13.72 -13.99 -1.18
CA LEU A 207 13.94 -12.60 -1.55
C LEU A 207 14.92 -11.90 -0.58
N MET A 208 14.71 -12.01 0.73
CA MET A 208 15.61 -11.42 1.73
C MET A 208 17.02 -12.03 1.68
N GLU A 209 17.15 -13.33 1.43
CA GLU A 209 18.45 -13.99 1.24
C GLU A 209 19.17 -13.52 -0.03
N ARG A 210 18.42 -13.22 -1.09
CA ARG A 210 18.97 -12.58 -2.30
C ARG A 210 19.50 -11.18 -1.95
N PHE A 211 18.75 -10.38 -1.21
CA PHE A 211 19.15 -9.03 -0.81
C PHE A 211 20.38 -9.02 0.10
N GLN A 212 20.46 -9.92 1.09
CA GLN A 212 21.64 -10.02 1.96
C GLN A 212 22.91 -10.38 1.20
N ARG A 213 22.81 -11.10 0.07
CA ARG A 213 23.97 -11.40 -0.79
C ARG A 213 24.34 -10.26 -1.72
N TYR A 214 23.35 -9.47 -2.15
CA TYR A 214 23.55 -8.38 -3.11
C TYR A 214 24.12 -7.12 -2.46
N TRP A 215 23.76 -6.85 -1.21
CA TRP A 215 24.13 -5.64 -0.50
C TRP A 215 25.31 -5.80 0.49
N LYS A 216 25.79 -7.04 0.72
CA LYS A 216 27.05 -7.32 1.44
C LYS A 216 28.25 -7.20 0.51
#